data_AF-A0A0S7XI01-F1
#
_entry.id   AF-A0A0S7XI01-F1
#
_cell.length_a   1.000
_cell.length_b   1.000
_cell.length_c   1.000
_cell.angle_alpha   90.00
_cell.angle_beta   90.00
_cell.angle_gamma   90.00
#
_symmetry.space_group_name_H-M   'P 1'
#
loop_
_entity.id
_entity.type
_entity.pdbx_description
1 polymer ?
#
loop_
_entity_poly.entity_id
_entity_poly.type
_entity_poly.pdbx_seq_one_letter_code
_entity_poly.pdbx_strand_id
1 'polypeptide(L)'
;MTEPRARALCWSEMTEPKEVYPRATNGAVADVLNESGLVAATESNIDQPEQGLSEAQLAEADVLFWWGHLRHGHVLPETVERVVRHVTERGMGFV
;
A
#
# COMPACT_ATOMS: atom_id res chain seq x y z
N MET A 1 -21.58 14.37 1.28
CA MET A 1 -20.72 13.20 1.05
C MET A 1 -20.32 12.68 2.42
N THR A 2 -20.45 11.37 2.68
CA THR A 2 -20.04 10.76 3.94
C THR A 2 -18.52 10.68 4.00
N GLU A 3 -17.92 11.04 5.14
CA GLU A 3 -16.49 10.87 5.39
C GLU A 3 -16.07 9.39 5.22
N PRO A 4 -14.90 9.11 4.63
CA PRO A 4 -14.41 7.75 4.48
C PRO A 4 -14.20 7.10 5.85
N ARG A 5 -14.53 5.81 5.95
CA ARG A 5 -14.48 5.03 7.20
C ARG A 5 -13.12 4.41 7.46
N ALA A 6 -12.28 4.29 6.43
CA ALA A 6 -10.94 3.74 6.53
C ALA A 6 -9.99 4.37 5.50
N ARG A 7 -8.70 4.36 5.81
CA ARG A 7 -7.61 4.82 4.96
C ARG A 7 -6.77 3.61 4.52
N ALA A 8 -6.67 3.41 3.22
CA ALA A 8 -5.89 2.32 2.64
C ALA A 8 -4.61 2.85 1.98
N LEU A 9 -3.50 2.16 2.21
CA LEU A 9 -2.25 2.34 1.47
C LEU A 9 -2.08 1.15 0.52
N CYS A 10 -2.14 1.40 -0.78
CA CYS A 10 -2.00 0.39 -1.82
C CYS A 10 -0.56 0.41 -2.35
N TRP A 11 0.21 -0.62 -2.00
CA TRP A 11 1.62 -0.75 -2.33
C TRP A 11 1.86 -1.79 -3.42
N SER A 12 2.72 -1.47 -4.39
CA SER A 12 3.17 -2.42 -5.42
C SER A 12 4.69 -2.37 -5.62
N GLU A 13 5.26 -3.51 -6.00
CA GLU A 13 6.65 -3.60 -6.44
C GLU A 13 6.90 -3.18 -7.90
N MET A 14 5.84 -2.85 -8.65
CA MET A 14 5.87 -2.26 -10.01
C MET A 14 6.37 -3.20 -11.12
N THR A 15 6.20 -4.51 -10.97
CA THR A 15 6.65 -5.51 -11.97
C THR A 15 5.53 -6.05 -12.87
N GLU A 16 4.31 -5.55 -12.70
CA GLU A 16 3.14 -6.06 -13.41
C GLU A 16 3.11 -5.58 -14.87
N PRO A 17 2.54 -6.38 -15.80
CA PRO A 17 2.47 -6.01 -17.21
C PRO A 17 1.67 -4.72 -17.42
N LYS A 18 2.30 -3.69 -17.99
CA LYS A 18 1.68 -2.36 -18.16
C LYS A 18 0.57 -2.33 -19.19
N GLU A 19 0.55 -3.30 -20.11
CA GLU A 19 -0.53 -3.47 -21.09
C GLU A 19 -1.84 -3.88 -20.43
N VAL A 20 -1.77 -4.55 -19.27
CA VAL A 20 -2.93 -4.98 -18.47
C VAL A 20 -3.21 -4.00 -17.34
N TYR A 21 -2.16 -3.52 -16.66
CA TYR A 21 -2.24 -2.56 -15.56
C TYR A 21 -1.43 -1.29 -15.86
N PRO A 22 -1.99 -0.32 -16.63
CA PRO A 22 -1.29 0.91 -17.00
C PRO A 22 -0.80 1.72 -15.78
N ARG A 23 -1.53 1.65 -14.67
CA ARG A 23 -1.20 2.29 -13.39
C ARG A 23 -0.69 1.31 -12.32
N ALA A 24 -0.19 0.14 -12.74
CA ALA A 24 0.13 -0.98 -11.84
C ALA A 24 -1.08 -1.48 -11.02
N THR A 25 -0.91 -2.58 -10.28
CA THR A 25 -2.03 -3.21 -9.56
C THR A 25 -2.52 -2.35 -8.40
N ASN A 26 -1.61 -1.67 -7.71
CA ASN A 26 -1.95 -0.75 -6.63
C ASN A 26 -2.88 0.39 -7.11
N GLY A 27 -2.65 0.95 -8.30
CA GLY A 27 -3.52 1.97 -8.88
C GLY A 27 -4.92 1.43 -9.19
N ALA A 28 -5.01 0.24 -9.80
CA ALA A 28 -6.30 -0.39 -10.09
C ALA A 28 -7.10 -0.70 -8.81
N VAL A 29 -6.43 -1.17 -7.74
CA VAL A 29 -7.06 -1.41 -6.44
C VAL A 29 -7.50 -0.11 -5.79
N ALA A 30 -6.65 0.92 -5.80
CA ALA A 30 -6.97 2.21 -5.20
C ALA A 30 -8.18 2.88 -5.88
N ASP A 31 -8.27 2.81 -7.21
CA ASP A 31 -9.40 3.34 -7.98
C ASP A 31 -10.74 2.72 -7.52
N VAL A 32 -10.82 1.38 -7.45
CA VAL A 32 -12.02 0.67 -7.01
C VAL A 32 -12.36 0.95 -5.54
N LEU A 33 -11.37 1.02 -4.65
CA LEU A 33 -11.60 1.35 -3.25
C LEU A 33 -12.17 2.76 -3.09
N ASN A 34 -11.65 3.73 -3.85
CA ASN A 34 -12.09 5.11 -3.83
C ASN A 34 -13.51 5.28 -4.42
N GLU A 35 -13.92 4.48 -5.40
CA GLU A 35 -15.29 4.48 -5.95
C GLU A 35 -16.35 4.14 -4.89
N SER A 36 -16.01 3.37 -3.86
CA SER A 36 -16.95 3.00 -2.80
C SER A 36 -17.40 4.19 -1.94
N GLY A 37 -16.58 5.25 -1.84
CA GLY A 37 -16.75 6.35 -0.88
C GLY A 37 -16.63 5.93 0.59
N LEU A 38 -16.31 4.66 0.88
CA LEU A 38 -16.11 4.13 2.24
C LEU A 38 -14.64 4.09 2.63
N VAL A 39 -13.74 4.10 1.64
CA VAL A 39 -12.29 4.01 1.83
C VAL A 39 -11.64 5.19 1.10
N ALA A 40 -10.69 5.84 1.76
CA ALA A 40 -9.74 6.74 1.11
C ALA A 40 -8.45 5.95 0.82
N ALA A 41 -8.23 5.59 -0.43
CA ALA A 41 -7.06 4.82 -0.85
C ALA A 41 -5.99 5.73 -1.48
N THR A 42 -4.74 5.49 -1.10
CA THR A 42 -3.56 6.15 -1.65
C THR A 42 -2.60 5.12 -2.23
N GLU A 43 -1.83 5.50 -3.24
CA GLU A 43 -0.85 4.62 -3.91
C GLU A 43 0.56 4.88 -3.41
N SER A 44 1.31 3.79 -3.18
CA SER A 44 2.76 3.84 -3.00
C SER A 44 3.47 2.68 -3.68
N ASN A 45 4.79 2.75 -3.81
CA ASN A 45 5.56 1.67 -4.44
C ASN A 45 7.02 1.63 -4.00
N ILE A 46 7.67 0.51 -4.33
CA ILE A 46 9.06 0.21 -3.95
C ILE A 46 10.11 1.22 -4.45
N ASP A 47 9.82 1.99 -5.50
CA ASP A 47 10.78 2.94 -6.09
C ASP A 47 10.70 4.34 -5.46
N GLN A 48 9.74 4.58 -4.56
CA GLN A 48 9.61 5.82 -3.80
C GLN A 48 10.59 5.87 -2.61
N PRO A 49 10.84 7.06 -2.02
CA PRO A 49 11.61 7.18 -0.78
C PRO A 49 11.07 6.25 0.30
N GLU A 50 11.98 5.62 1.06
CA GLU A 50 11.63 4.60 2.06
C GLU A 50 10.74 3.47 1.49
N GLN A 51 10.90 3.19 0.20
CA GLN A 51 10.12 2.21 -0.55
C GLN A 51 8.61 2.46 -0.50
N GLY A 52 8.19 3.72 -0.33
CA GLY A 52 6.77 4.09 -0.26
C GLY A 52 6.06 3.65 1.03
N LEU A 53 6.83 3.31 2.06
CA LEU A 53 6.34 2.79 3.34
C LEU A 53 7.00 3.55 4.51
N SER A 54 7.02 4.88 4.42
CA SER A 54 7.53 5.75 5.49
C SER A 54 6.74 5.58 6.79
N GLU A 55 7.35 5.93 7.93
CA GLU A 55 6.65 5.92 9.22
C GLU A 55 5.36 6.76 9.19
N ALA A 56 5.40 7.92 8.52
CA ALA A 56 4.26 8.81 8.39
C ALA A 56 3.13 8.16 7.58
N GLN A 57 3.45 7.54 6.44
CA GLN A 57 2.45 6.84 5.62
C GLN A 57 1.81 5.67 6.37
N LEU A 58 2.62 4.85 7.04
CA LEU A 58 2.11 3.71 7.80
C LEU A 58 1.33 4.11 9.06
N ALA A 59 1.63 5.27 9.66
CA ALA A 59 0.86 5.80 10.79
C ALA A 59 -0.51 6.34 10.35
N GLU A 60 -0.65 6.75 9.09
CA GLU A 60 -1.90 7.20 8.50
C GLU A 60 -2.71 6.07 7.85
N ALA A 61 -2.14 4.89 7.62
CA ALA A 61 -2.84 3.78 7.02
C ALA A 61 -3.58 2.95 8.08
N ASP A 62 -4.86 2.68 7.85
CA ASP A 62 -5.61 1.72 8.65
C ASP A 62 -5.42 0.30 8.09
N VAL A 63 -5.23 0.17 6.76
CA VAL A 63 -4.94 -1.09 6.05
C VAL A 63 -3.84 -0.86 5.00
N LEU A 64 -2.86 -1.76 4.96
CA LEU A 64 -1.86 -1.86 3.89
C LEU A 64 -2.25 -3.01 2.94
N PHE A 65 -2.41 -2.69 1.65
CA PHE A 65 -2.52 -3.68 0.58
C PHE A 65 -1.14 -3.88 -0.06
N TRP A 66 -0.67 -5.11 -0.13
CA TRP A 66 0.68 -5.45 -0.56
C TRP A 66 0.70 -6.32 -1.81
N TRP A 67 1.27 -5.81 -2.90
CA TRP A 67 1.49 -6.58 -4.13
C TRP A 67 2.97 -6.81 -4.42
N GLY A 68 3.40 -8.08 -4.42
CA GLY A 68 4.79 -8.48 -4.66
C GLY A 68 4.92 -9.75 -5.52
N HIS A 69 6.06 -9.92 -6.19
CA HIS A 69 6.36 -11.04 -7.09
C HIS A 69 7.88 -11.25 -7.31
N LEU A 70 8.53 -10.39 -8.11
CA LEU A 70 9.93 -10.54 -8.56
C LEU A 70 10.92 -9.78 -7.68
N ARG A 71 10.48 -8.75 -6.95
CA ARG A 71 11.36 -7.82 -6.22
C ARG A 71 11.29 -7.98 -4.70
N HIS A 72 10.81 -9.12 -4.18
CA HIS A 72 10.78 -9.38 -2.74
C HIS A 72 12.15 -9.17 -2.06
N GLY A 73 13.23 -9.62 -2.71
CA GLY A 73 14.59 -9.45 -2.19
C GLY A 73 15.12 -8.01 -2.21
N HIS A 74 14.39 -7.07 -2.83
CA HIS A 74 14.74 -5.65 -2.84
C HIS A 74 14.08 -4.88 -1.70
N VAL A 75 13.11 -5.46 -0.99
CA VAL A 75 12.48 -4.83 0.18
C VAL A 75 13.49 -4.84 1.32
N LEU A 76 13.79 -3.66 1.85
CA LEU A 76 14.82 -3.48 2.87
C LEU A 76 14.36 -4.09 4.20
N PRO A 77 15.26 -4.73 4.98
CA PRO A 77 14.91 -5.27 6.29
C PRO A 77 14.24 -4.25 7.20
N GLU A 78 14.73 -3.01 7.24
CA GLU A 78 14.11 -1.95 8.06
C GLU A 78 12.67 -1.61 7.63
N THR A 79 12.35 -1.73 6.34
CA THR A 79 10.99 -1.54 5.81
C THR A 79 10.07 -2.66 6.30
N VAL A 80 10.54 -3.91 6.24
CA VAL A 80 9.78 -5.07 6.72
C VAL A 80 9.52 -4.96 8.23
N GLU A 81 10.54 -4.65 9.02
CA GLU A 81 10.41 -4.48 10.47
C GLU A 81 9.39 -3.39 10.83
N ARG A 82 9.42 -2.28 10.10
CA ARG A 82 8.44 -1.19 10.27
C ARG A 82 7.02 -1.66 9.98
N VAL A 83 6.79 -2.34 8.86
CA VAL A 83 5.46 -2.85 8.49
C VAL A 83 4.96 -3.87 9.53
N VAL A 84 5.81 -4.82 9.93
CA VAL A 84 5.47 -5.82 10.96
C VAL A 84 5.05 -5.12 12.24
N ARG A 85 5.78 -4.10 12.70
CA ARG A 85 5.43 -3.33 13.90
C ARG A 85 4.04 -2.67 13.79
N HIS A 86 3.71 -2.06 12.65
CA HIS A 86 2.39 -1.48 12.45
C HIS A 86 1.27 -2.52 12.46
N VAL A 87 1.52 -3.70 11.89
CA VAL A 87 0.53 -4.79 11.92
C VAL A 87 0.34 -5.34 13.34
N THR A 88 1.43 -5.67 14.04
CA THR A 88 1.36 -6.42 15.30
C THR A 88 1.14 -5.55 16.53
N GLU A 89 1.68 -4.33 16.57
CA GLU A 89 1.61 -3.45 17.75
C GLU A 89 0.53 -2.37 17.61
N ARG A 90 0.30 -1.86 16.40
CA ARG A 90 -0.71 -0.82 16.13
C ARG A 90 -2.04 -1.39 15.66
N GLY A 91 -2.07 -2.65 15.22
CA GLY A 91 -3.27 -3.31 14.70
C GLY A 91 -3.65 -2.90 13.28
N MET A 92 -2.69 -2.41 12.48
CA MET A 92 -2.91 -2.10 11.06
C MET A 92 -3.31 -3.37 10.30
N GLY A 93 -4.36 -3.28 9.48
CA GLY A 93 -4.74 -4.38 8.59
C GLY A 93 -3.67 -4.63 7.52
N PHE A 94 -3.54 -5.88 7.09
CA PHE A 94 -2.61 -6.28 6.03
C PHE A 94 -3.32 -7.23 5.07
N VAL A 95 -3.30 -6.90 3.77
CA VAL A 95 -3.93 -7.67 2.68
C VAL A 95 -2.92 -7.94 1.58
#